data_AF-A0A4Q2L0B0-F1
#
_entry.id   AF-A0A4Q2L0B0-F1
#
_cell.length_a   1.000
_cell.length_b   1.000
_cell.length_c   1.000
_cell.angle_alpha   90.00
_cell.angle_beta   90.00
_cell.angle_gamma   90.00
#
_symmetry.space_group_name_H-M   'P 1'
#
loop_
_entity.id
_entity.type
_entity.pdbx_description
1 polymer ?
#
loop_
_entity_poly.entity_id
_entity_poly.type
_entity_poly.pdbx_seq_one_letter_code
_entity_poly.pdbx_strand_id
1 'polypeptide(L)'
;MNWSTRSDAASATFRNSEGLRTLLDRLQSNGGTGWRTDPEAAELMRYAADRYAALARKHGLDPWEAAAAAFDAMRAPATLRAEDPWAIVTRAVQVTCIAEERAQGLLCSVHQARRPRVSSYHDAERFSDREHALLDYHPAFRTDPVDALPETSEPPRQVQSAVEDAISLFTLLGWQPDRARGAVEYICGRLADAVSRASAYESLRRDYEARALLDIPQRAWIAMLRAVLGISDHMHEHTTAGRGILLRLLVGEHLRSLLHDDDLVADIVDNLPRAHE
;
A
#
# COMPACT_ATOMS: atom_id res chain seq x y z
N MET A 1 51.16 -43.01 -8.42
CA MET A 1 49.80 -42.60 -8.82
C MET A 1 48.78 -43.55 -8.21
N ASN A 2 48.01 -43.12 -7.21
CA ASN A 2 46.87 -43.89 -6.67
C ASN A 2 45.91 -42.99 -5.85
N TRP A 3 45.69 -41.75 -6.29
CA TRP A 3 44.88 -40.77 -5.54
C TRP A 3 43.40 -40.76 -5.94
N SER A 4 43.04 -41.26 -7.12
CA SER A 4 41.66 -41.17 -7.65
C SER A 4 40.72 -42.24 -7.10
N THR A 5 41.19 -43.46 -6.82
CA THR A 5 40.33 -44.56 -6.33
C THR A 5 39.89 -44.39 -4.88
N ARG A 6 40.68 -43.71 -4.06
CA ARG A 6 40.37 -43.48 -2.64
C ARG A 6 39.38 -42.33 -2.44
N SER A 7 39.38 -41.34 -3.36
CA SER A 7 38.43 -40.22 -3.37
C SER A 7 37.02 -40.67 -3.79
N ASP A 8 36.91 -41.60 -4.75
CA ASP A 8 35.61 -42.12 -5.21
C ASP A 8 34.93 -43.03 -4.17
N ALA A 9 35.73 -43.84 -3.45
CA ALA A 9 35.22 -44.69 -2.37
C ALA A 9 34.78 -43.89 -1.13
N ALA A 10 35.52 -42.82 -0.78
CA ALA A 10 35.14 -41.92 0.31
C ALA A 10 33.89 -41.08 -0.06
N SER A 11 33.81 -40.60 -1.30
CA SER A 11 32.65 -39.92 -1.91
C SER A 11 31.34 -40.74 -1.85
N ALA A 12 31.42 -42.07 -1.90
CA ALA A 12 30.23 -42.90 -1.79
C ALA A 12 29.76 -43.15 -0.34
N THR A 13 30.60 -42.86 0.66
CA THR A 13 30.37 -43.29 2.06
C THR A 13 29.21 -42.52 2.70
N PHE A 14 29.07 -41.23 2.41
CA PHE A 14 27.97 -40.41 2.95
C PHE A 14 26.57 -40.78 2.43
N ARG A 15 26.47 -41.68 1.45
CA ARG A 15 25.17 -42.15 0.93
C ARG A 15 24.43 -43.02 1.94
N ASN A 16 25.16 -43.66 2.86
CA ASN A 16 24.58 -44.39 3.98
C ASN A 16 24.48 -43.49 5.24
N SER A 17 23.65 -43.90 6.20
CA SER A 17 23.30 -43.10 7.38
C SER A 17 24.50 -42.89 8.33
N GLU A 18 25.32 -43.93 8.55
CA GLU A 18 26.53 -43.85 9.41
C GLU A 18 27.65 -42.99 8.79
N GLY A 19 27.84 -43.12 7.48
CA GLY A 19 28.80 -42.34 6.73
C GLY A 19 28.41 -40.88 6.65
N LEU A 20 27.11 -40.58 6.49
CA LEU A 20 26.60 -39.22 6.60
C LEU A 20 26.88 -38.66 8.00
N ARG A 21 26.59 -39.42 9.06
CA ARG A 21 26.84 -38.98 10.44
C ARG A 21 28.32 -38.65 10.67
N THR A 22 29.22 -39.52 10.22
CA THR A 22 30.67 -39.34 10.33
C THR A 22 31.13 -38.09 9.58
N LEU A 23 30.64 -37.88 8.36
CA LEU A 23 30.95 -36.70 7.57
C LEU A 23 30.44 -35.42 8.24
N LEU A 24 29.19 -35.41 8.71
CA LEU A 24 28.60 -34.24 9.37
C LEU A 24 29.34 -33.89 10.68
N ASP A 25 29.74 -34.87 11.48
CA ASP A 25 30.52 -34.64 12.70
C ASP A 25 31.87 -33.98 12.38
N ARG A 26 32.55 -34.46 11.33
CA ARG A 26 33.78 -33.87 10.81
C ARG A 26 33.57 -32.45 10.27
N LEU A 27 32.50 -32.20 9.52
CA LEU A 27 32.21 -30.90 8.93
C LEU A 27 31.80 -29.84 9.96
N GLN A 28 31.12 -30.28 11.02
CA GLN A 28 30.68 -29.40 12.12
C GLN A 28 31.77 -29.16 13.17
N SER A 29 32.78 -30.02 13.23
CA SER A 29 34.01 -29.78 13.98
C SER A 29 34.64 -28.43 13.60
N ASN A 30 35.31 -27.77 14.56
CA ASN A 30 35.94 -26.46 14.37
C ASN A 30 34.98 -25.35 13.89
N GLY A 31 33.77 -25.30 14.46
CA GLY A 31 32.81 -24.22 14.22
C GLY A 31 32.18 -24.23 12.83
N GLY A 32 32.16 -25.38 12.14
CA GLY A 32 31.54 -25.51 10.82
C GLY A 32 32.37 -25.00 9.65
N THR A 33 33.67 -24.72 9.86
CA THR A 33 34.59 -24.26 8.79
C THR A 33 34.75 -25.31 7.68
N GLY A 34 34.61 -26.60 8.02
CA GLY A 34 34.71 -27.72 7.08
C GLY A 34 33.72 -27.63 5.91
N TRP A 35 32.54 -27.04 6.11
CA TRP A 35 31.57 -26.85 5.03
C TRP A 35 32.07 -25.98 3.86
N ARG A 36 33.05 -25.10 4.11
CA ARG A 36 33.62 -24.22 3.06
C ARG A 36 34.85 -24.81 2.38
N THR A 37 35.62 -25.63 3.09
CA THR A 37 36.96 -26.05 2.65
C THR A 37 37.03 -27.53 2.27
N ASP A 38 36.12 -28.36 2.76
CA ASP A 38 36.12 -29.80 2.50
C ASP A 38 35.49 -30.12 1.13
N PRO A 39 36.21 -30.77 0.21
CA PRO A 39 35.65 -31.16 -1.09
C PRO A 39 34.50 -32.16 -0.96
N GLU A 40 34.46 -33.00 0.08
CA GLU A 40 33.34 -33.93 0.30
C GLU A 40 32.04 -33.18 0.67
N ALA A 41 32.12 -31.96 1.23
CA ALA A 41 30.95 -31.13 1.44
C ALA A 41 30.32 -30.71 0.11
N ALA A 42 31.14 -30.35 -0.89
CA ALA A 42 30.65 -30.02 -2.23
C ALA A 42 30.01 -31.23 -2.93
N GLU A 43 30.63 -32.41 -2.82
CA GLU A 43 30.04 -33.68 -3.33
C GLU A 43 28.71 -34.01 -2.65
N LEU A 44 28.64 -33.87 -1.32
CA LEU A 44 27.41 -34.08 -0.55
C LEU A 44 26.29 -33.16 -1.01
N MET A 45 26.58 -31.88 -1.26
CA MET A 45 25.59 -30.91 -1.72
C MET A 45 25.09 -31.23 -3.14
N ARG A 46 25.98 -31.64 -4.06
CA ARG A 46 25.56 -32.10 -5.40
C ARG A 46 24.67 -33.33 -5.32
N TYR A 47 25.05 -34.30 -4.49
CA TYR A 47 24.23 -35.48 -4.27
C TYR A 47 22.86 -35.15 -3.65
N ALA A 48 22.79 -34.20 -2.70
CA ALA A 48 21.53 -33.76 -2.12
C ALA A 48 20.62 -33.08 -3.16
N ALA A 49 21.19 -32.23 -4.03
CA ALA A 49 20.45 -31.62 -5.14
C ALA A 49 19.86 -32.69 -6.07
N ASP A 50 20.67 -33.67 -6.50
CA ASP A 50 20.22 -34.77 -7.36
C ASP A 50 19.16 -35.65 -6.67
N ARG A 51 19.40 -36.02 -5.40
CA ARG A 51 18.52 -36.88 -4.61
C ARG A 51 17.13 -36.28 -4.43
N TYR A 52 17.05 -34.97 -4.21
CA TYR A 52 15.79 -34.27 -3.97
C TYR A 52 15.23 -33.55 -5.20
N ALA A 53 15.87 -33.64 -6.36
CA ALA A 53 15.44 -32.96 -7.59
C ALA A 53 14.00 -33.28 -8.02
N ALA A 54 13.55 -34.53 -7.86
CA ALA A 54 12.17 -34.91 -8.17
C ALA A 54 11.16 -34.28 -7.19
N LEU A 55 11.54 -34.17 -5.92
CA LEU A 55 10.73 -33.55 -4.88
C LEU A 55 10.66 -32.03 -5.06
N ALA A 56 11.79 -31.38 -5.35
CA ALA A 56 11.84 -29.95 -5.67
C ALA A 56 10.92 -29.60 -6.84
N ARG A 57 11.05 -30.34 -7.96
CA ARG A 57 10.20 -30.14 -9.15
C ARG A 57 8.72 -30.36 -8.87
N LYS A 58 8.36 -31.30 -7.99
CA LYS A 58 6.96 -31.52 -7.59
C LYS A 58 6.35 -30.26 -6.95
N HIS A 59 7.16 -29.47 -6.25
CA HIS A 59 6.76 -28.26 -5.56
C HIS A 59 7.12 -26.97 -6.34
N GLY A 60 7.55 -27.08 -7.60
CA GLY A 60 7.90 -25.92 -8.44
C GLY A 60 9.25 -25.26 -8.11
N LEU A 61 10.11 -25.94 -7.35
CA LEU A 61 11.37 -25.40 -6.83
C LEU A 61 12.59 -25.88 -7.62
N ASP A 62 13.68 -25.12 -7.54
CA ASP A 62 14.97 -25.55 -8.08
C ASP A 62 15.60 -26.65 -7.21
N PRO A 63 16.26 -27.67 -7.78
CA PRO A 63 16.94 -28.71 -7.00
C PRO A 63 17.94 -28.18 -5.96
N TRP A 64 18.58 -27.04 -6.22
CA TRP A 64 19.50 -26.41 -5.27
C TRP A 64 18.79 -25.73 -4.09
N GLU A 65 17.54 -25.32 -4.23
CA GLU A 65 16.73 -24.84 -3.09
C GLU A 65 16.41 -26.00 -2.13
N ALA A 66 16.08 -27.17 -2.66
CA ALA A 66 15.94 -28.38 -1.85
C ALA A 66 17.28 -28.82 -1.21
N ALA A 67 18.40 -28.64 -1.92
CA ALA A 67 19.72 -28.88 -1.36
C ALA A 67 20.04 -27.92 -0.21
N ALA A 68 19.73 -26.63 -0.34
CA ALA A 68 19.89 -25.66 0.75
C ALA A 68 19.07 -26.04 1.99
N ALA A 69 17.83 -26.49 1.81
CA ALA A 69 17.02 -27.03 2.90
C ALA A 69 17.65 -28.28 3.55
N ALA A 70 18.26 -29.15 2.74
CA ALA A 70 18.98 -30.31 3.22
C ALA A 70 20.21 -29.91 4.05
N PHE A 71 20.97 -28.91 3.60
CA PHE A 71 22.11 -28.35 4.32
C PHE A 71 21.71 -27.78 5.70
N ASP A 72 20.64 -27.00 5.76
CA ASP A 72 20.15 -26.46 7.03
C ASP A 72 19.72 -27.58 7.99
N ALA A 73 19.07 -28.62 7.47
CA ALA A 73 18.74 -29.82 8.25
C ALA A 73 20.00 -30.55 8.72
N MET A 74 21.00 -30.72 7.85
CA MET A 74 22.27 -31.39 8.16
C MET A 74 23.10 -30.65 9.23
N ARG A 75 22.94 -29.33 9.36
CA ARG A 75 23.59 -28.52 10.41
C ARG A 75 22.94 -28.63 11.78
N ALA A 76 21.71 -29.15 11.86
CA ALA A 76 21.02 -29.28 13.12
C ALA A 76 21.65 -30.41 13.98
N PRO A 77 21.93 -30.19 15.28
CA PRO A 77 22.46 -31.24 16.16
C PRO A 77 21.56 -32.47 16.26
N ALA A 78 20.25 -32.30 16.05
CA ALA A 78 19.29 -33.40 16.05
C ALA A 78 19.55 -34.41 14.93
N THR A 79 20.01 -33.96 13.76
CA THR A 79 20.29 -34.81 12.60
C THR A 79 21.47 -35.74 12.86
N LEU A 80 22.50 -35.28 13.58
CA LEU A 80 23.63 -36.12 14.01
C LEU A 80 23.22 -37.21 14.99
N ARG A 81 22.30 -36.91 15.91
CA ARG A 81 21.87 -37.82 16.99
C ARG A 81 20.77 -38.79 16.57
N ALA A 82 20.11 -38.54 15.44
CA ALA A 82 19.04 -39.39 14.94
C ALA A 82 19.59 -40.77 14.55
N GLU A 83 18.79 -41.83 14.71
CA GLU A 83 19.16 -43.19 14.28
C GLU A 83 19.41 -43.25 12.76
N ASP A 84 18.58 -42.55 11.98
CA ASP A 84 18.77 -42.34 10.54
C ASP A 84 18.81 -40.84 10.19
N PRO A 85 20.01 -40.25 9.99
CA PRO A 85 20.17 -38.85 9.61
C PRO A 85 19.53 -38.56 8.24
N TRP A 86 19.55 -39.50 7.29
CA TRP A 86 18.96 -39.30 5.97
C TRP A 86 17.43 -39.22 6.03
N ALA A 87 16.78 -39.97 6.93
CA ALA A 87 15.35 -39.84 7.15
C ALA A 87 14.98 -38.45 7.68
N ILE A 88 15.73 -37.93 8.66
CA ILE A 88 15.50 -36.58 9.20
C ILE A 88 15.70 -35.51 8.13
N VAL A 89 16.80 -35.58 7.36
CA VAL A 89 17.06 -34.65 6.25
C VAL A 89 15.94 -34.72 5.23
N THR A 90 15.54 -35.91 4.81
CA THR A 90 14.45 -36.09 3.83
C THR A 90 13.14 -35.49 4.32
N ARG A 91 12.79 -35.70 5.59
CA ARG A 91 11.58 -35.12 6.17
C ARG A 91 11.68 -33.60 6.25
N ALA A 92 12.84 -33.06 6.65
CA ALA A 92 13.05 -31.63 6.73
C ALA A 92 12.95 -30.95 5.34
N VAL A 93 13.58 -31.54 4.32
CA VAL A 93 13.49 -31.07 2.93
C VAL A 93 12.04 -31.09 2.46
N GLN A 94 11.31 -32.20 2.68
CA GLN A 94 9.90 -32.29 2.31
C GLN A 94 9.06 -31.18 2.95
N VAL A 95 9.21 -30.96 4.26
CA VAL A 95 8.46 -29.92 4.98
C VAL A 95 8.84 -28.53 4.48
N THR A 96 10.11 -28.30 4.13
CA THR A 96 10.55 -27.03 3.55
C THR A 96 10.00 -26.81 2.16
N CYS A 97 10.05 -27.79 1.26
CA CYS A 97 9.48 -27.65 -0.08
C CYS A 97 7.98 -27.32 -0.04
N ILE A 98 7.22 -27.97 0.87
CA ILE A 98 5.81 -27.64 1.09
C ILE A 98 5.66 -26.19 1.58
N ALA A 99 6.51 -25.76 2.52
CA ALA A 99 6.44 -24.40 3.06
C ALA A 99 6.82 -23.32 2.03
N GLU A 100 7.78 -23.60 1.15
CA GLU A 100 8.18 -22.72 0.04
C GLU A 100 7.04 -22.56 -0.98
N GLU A 101 6.45 -23.68 -1.43
CA GLU A 101 5.28 -23.66 -2.32
C GLU A 101 4.13 -22.83 -1.71
N ARG A 102 3.83 -23.05 -0.43
CA ARG A 102 2.81 -22.27 0.29
C ARG A 102 3.21 -20.80 0.46
N ALA A 103 4.48 -20.49 0.65
CA ALA A 103 4.97 -19.13 0.76
C ALA A 103 4.79 -18.37 -0.56
N GLN A 104 5.11 -19.01 -1.68
CA GLN A 104 4.90 -18.48 -3.02
C GLN A 104 3.42 -18.27 -3.31
N GLY A 105 2.58 -19.27 -3.00
CA GLY A 105 1.12 -19.17 -3.13
C GLY A 105 0.54 -18.03 -2.30
N LEU A 106 1.00 -17.84 -1.06
CA LEU A 106 0.50 -16.81 -0.14
C LEU A 106 1.20 -15.45 -0.27
N LEU A 107 2.17 -15.30 -1.19
CA LEU A 107 3.02 -14.11 -1.35
C LEU A 107 3.63 -13.61 -0.02
N CYS A 108 4.14 -14.55 0.79
CA CYS A 108 4.71 -14.24 2.11
C CYS A 108 6.04 -14.95 2.33
N SER A 109 6.69 -14.72 3.48
CA SER A 109 7.93 -15.42 3.81
C SER A 109 7.68 -16.88 4.20
N VAL A 110 8.65 -17.75 3.95
CA VAL A 110 8.62 -19.18 4.32
C VAL A 110 8.39 -19.39 5.82
N HIS A 111 8.98 -18.54 6.66
CA HIS A 111 8.75 -18.58 8.11
C HIS A 111 7.29 -18.31 8.48
N GLN A 112 6.66 -17.37 7.77
CA GLN A 112 5.25 -17.02 7.98
C GLN A 112 4.32 -18.11 7.44
N ALA A 113 4.61 -18.68 6.27
CA ALA A 113 3.83 -19.76 5.66
C ALA A 113 3.76 -21.03 6.52
N ARG A 114 4.74 -21.28 7.40
CA ARG A 114 4.74 -22.40 8.36
C ARG A 114 3.76 -22.24 9.52
N ARG A 115 3.20 -21.05 9.74
CA ARG A 115 2.31 -20.80 10.87
C ARG A 115 0.91 -21.33 10.56
N PRO A 116 0.27 -22.13 11.44
CA PRO A 116 -1.06 -22.71 11.18
C PRO A 116 -2.14 -21.68 10.85
N ARG A 117 -2.05 -20.48 11.45
CA ARG A 117 -2.98 -19.37 11.20
C ARG A 117 -2.88 -18.78 9.81
N VAL A 118 -1.72 -18.92 9.15
CA VAL A 118 -1.44 -18.36 7.82
C VAL A 118 -1.57 -19.45 6.75
N SER A 119 -1.11 -20.66 7.04
CA SER A 119 -1.16 -21.78 6.10
C SER A 119 -2.58 -22.20 5.71
N SER A 120 -3.60 -21.80 6.48
CA SER A 120 -5.01 -22.11 6.20
C SER A 120 -5.66 -21.24 5.13
N TYR A 121 -5.03 -20.12 4.74
CA TYR A 121 -5.59 -19.23 3.72
C TYR A 121 -5.43 -19.81 2.32
N HIS A 122 -6.27 -19.36 1.38
CA HIS A 122 -6.10 -19.67 -0.04
C HIS A 122 -4.93 -18.88 -0.63
N ASP A 123 -4.41 -19.38 -1.74
CA ASP A 123 -3.34 -18.72 -2.47
C ASP A 123 -3.81 -17.33 -2.96
N ALA A 124 -2.86 -16.42 -3.07
CA ALA A 124 -3.10 -15.05 -3.49
C ALA A 124 -3.42 -15.02 -4.99
N GLU A 125 -4.64 -14.62 -5.30
CA GLU A 125 -5.10 -14.41 -6.68
C GLU A 125 -5.20 -12.92 -6.97
N ARG A 126 -4.92 -12.53 -8.23
CA ARG A 126 -5.16 -11.15 -8.66
C ARG A 126 -6.66 -10.92 -8.78
N PHE A 127 -7.08 -9.68 -8.49
CA PHE A 127 -8.48 -9.29 -8.62
C PHE A 127 -9.04 -9.48 -10.04
N SER A 128 -8.20 -9.29 -11.06
CA SER A 128 -8.58 -9.42 -12.46
C SER A 128 -8.68 -10.86 -12.97
N ASP A 129 -8.07 -11.83 -12.28
CA ASP A 129 -8.04 -13.23 -12.72
C ASP A 129 -9.33 -13.98 -12.31
N ARG A 130 -10.26 -13.29 -11.62
CA ARG A 130 -11.50 -13.88 -11.11
C ARG A 130 -12.63 -13.78 -12.14
N GLU A 131 -13.39 -14.87 -12.25
CA GLU A 131 -14.61 -14.91 -13.09
C GLU A 131 -15.77 -14.08 -12.51
N HIS A 132 -15.80 -13.88 -11.18
CA HIS A 132 -16.88 -13.18 -10.49
C HIS A 132 -16.49 -11.75 -10.12
N ALA A 133 -17.45 -10.82 -10.19
CA ALA A 133 -17.24 -9.44 -9.80
C ALA A 133 -16.90 -9.35 -8.29
N LEU A 134 -16.03 -8.40 -7.92
CA LEU A 134 -15.57 -8.22 -6.53
C LEU A 134 -16.71 -8.02 -5.52
N LEU A 135 -17.80 -7.40 -5.99
CA LEU A 135 -19.01 -7.10 -5.20
C LEU A 135 -19.75 -8.37 -4.75
N ASP A 136 -19.55 -9.49 -5.47
CA ASP A 136 -20.24 -10.75 -5.21
C ASP A 136 -19.54 -11.58 -4.12
N TYR A 137 -18.26 -11.30 -3.83
CA TYR A 137 -17.44 -12.12 -2.94
C TYR A 137 -17.70 -11.85 -1.46
N HIS A 138 -17.81 -10.58 -1.06
CA HIS A 138 -18.00 -10.21 0.34
C HIS A 138 -18.84 -8.94 0.47
N PRO A 139 -19.80 -8.89 1.41
CA PRO A 139 -20.65 -7.72 1.59
C PRO A 139 -19.88 -6.43 1.89
N ALA A 140 -18.69 -6.51 2.50
CA ALA A 140 -17.85 -5.33 2.75
C ALA A 140 -17.30 -4.66 1.47
N PHE A 141 -17.31 -5.34 0.32
CA PHE A 141 -16.94 -4.72 -0.96
C PHE A 141 -18.13 -4.06 -1.65
N ARG A 142 -19.35 -4.24 -1.15
CA ARG A 142 -20.54 -3.57 -1.68
C ARG A 142 -20.56 -2.15 -1.14
N THR A 143 -20.45 -1.19 -2.03
CA THR A 143 -20.83 0.19 -1.76
C THR A 143 -22.25 0.39 -2.23
N ASP A 144 -23.02 1.20 -1.51
CA ASP A 144 -24.30 1.68 -2.05
C ASP A 144 -24.00 2.39 -3.39
N PRO A 145 -24.72 2.07 -4.48
CA PRO A 145 -24.54 2.74 -5.75
C PRO A 145 -24.69 4.25 -5.54
N VAL A 146 -23.78 5.06 -6.10
CA VAL A 146 -23.91 6.52 -6.06
C VAL A 146 -25.25 6.94 -6.71
N ASP A 147 -25.71 6.18 -7.70
CA ASP A 147 -26.99 6.37 -8.41
C ASP A 147 -28.22 5.83 -7.63
N ALA A 148 -28.02 5.18 -6.48
CA ALA A 148 -29.09 4.84 -5.55
C ALA A 148 -29.41 6.01 -4.61
N LEU A 149 -28.64 7.10 -4.66
CA LEU A 149 -29.17 8.40 -4.31
C LEU A 149 -30.09 8.81 -5.47
N PRO A 150 -31.39 9.03 -5.24
CA PRO A 150 -32.28 9.44 -6.31
C PRO A 150 -31.67 10.65 -7.02
N GLU A 151 -31.49 10.58 -8.34
CA GLU A 151 -31.13 11.72 -9.23
C GLU A 151 -32.10 12.92 -9.09
N THR A 152 -33.15 12.75 -8.28
CA THR A 152 -34.16 13.74 -7.91
C THR A 152 -33.91 14.43 -6.57
N SER A 153 -32.84 14.10 -5.84
CA SER A 153 -32.52 14.90 -4.67
C SER A 153 -31.95 16.22 -5.18
N GLU A 154 -32.78 17.27 -5.15
CA GLU A 154 -32.28 18.64 -5.06
C GLU A 154 -31.01 18.63 -4.19
N PRO A 155 -29.93 19.36 -4.56
CA PRO A 155 -28.78 19.48 -3.69
C PRO A 155 -29.32 19.77 -2.30
N PRO A 156 -28.92 19.02 -1.26
CA PRO A 156 -29.60 19.07 0.03
C PRO A 156 -29.73 20.55 0.37
N ARG A 157 -30.95 21.06 0.54
CA ARG A 157 -31.29 22.51 0.52
C ARG A 157 -30.28 23.41 1.25
N GLN A 158 -29.61 22.85 2.24
CA GLN A 158 -28.45 23.36 2.96
C GLN A 158 -27.24 23.76 2.08
N VAL A 159 -26.84 22.98 1.06
CA VAL A 159 -25.74 23.30 0.13
C VAL A 159 -26.11 24.49 -0.76
N GLN A 160 -27.31 24.49 -1.35
CA GLN A 160 -27.75 25.64 -2.16
C GLN A 160 -27.83 26.91 -1.31
N SER A 161 -28.39 26.81 -0.10
CA SER A 161 -28.42 27.93 0.85
C SER A 161 -27.01 28.41 1.22
N ALA A 162 -26.06 27.49 1.46
CA ALA A 162 -24.68 27.86 1.79
C ALA A 162 -23.96 28.55 0.62
N VAL A 163 -24.20 28.12 -0.62
CA VAL A 163 -23.66 28.78 -1.81
C VAL A 163 -24.24 30.19 -1.97
N GLU A 164 -25.56 30.33 -1.84
CA GLU A 164 -26.22 31.64 -1.93
C GLU A 164 -25.81 32.59 -0.78
N ASP A 165 -25.61 32.08 0.43
CA ASP A 165 -25.08 32.86 1.56
C ASP A 165 -23.62 33.28 1.32
N ALA A 166 -22.80 32.42 0.73
CA ALA A 166 -21.43 32.77 0.34
C ALA A 166 -21.41 33.87 -0.74
N ILE A 167 -22.26 33.77 -1.76
CA ILE A 167 -22.43 34.80 -2.79
C ILE A 167 -22.90 36.11 -2.16
N SER A 168 -23.86 36.02 -1.23
CA SER A 168 -24.39 37.17 -0.49
C SER A 168 -23.31 37.85 0.35
N LEU A 169 -22.44 37.09 1.01
CA LEU A 169 -21.29 37.63 1.76
C LEU A 169 -20.40 38.49 0.87
N PHE A 170 -19.93 37.97 -0.26
CA PHE A 170 -19.06 38.73 -1.16
C PHE A 170 -19.75 39.97 -1.73
N THR A 171 -21.03 39.84 -2.10
CA THR A 171 -21.83 40.94 -2.64
C THR A 171 -22.03 42.05 -1.61
N LEU A 172 -22.35 41.70 -0.36
CA LEU A 172 -22.48 42.65 0.75
C LEU A 172 -21.15 43.35 1.09
N LEU A 173 -20.02 42.69 0.84
CA LEU A 173 -18.68 43.23 1.03
C LEU A 173 -18.14 44.00 -0.20
N GLY A 174 -18.98 44.22 -1.22
CA GLY A 174 -18.69 45.13 -2.34
C GLY A 174 -18.22 44.46 -3.63
N TRP A 175 -18.21 43.13 -3.71
CA TRP A 175 -17.97 42.45 -4.98
C TRP A 175 -19.14 42.68 -5.95
N GLN A 176 -18.84 42.79 -7.25
CA GLN A 176 -19.88 42.84 -8.28
C GLN A 176 -20.69 41.52 -8.24
N PRO A 177 -22.05 41.57 -8.21
CA PRO A 177 -22.89 40.39 -8.02
C PRO A 177 -22.59 39.26 -9.01
N ASP A 178 -22.41 39.60 -10.29
CA ASP A 178 -22.13 38.62 -11.35
C ASP A 178 -20.77 37.94 -11.18
N ARG A 179 -19.75 38.71 -10.76
CA ARG A 179 -18.40 38.17 -10.49
C ARG A 179 -18.40 37.30 -9.24
N ALA A 180 -19.08 37.74 -8.17
CA ALA A 180 -19.19 36.96 -6.94
C ALA A 180 -19.90 35.62 -7.21
N ARG A 181 -21.05 35.65 -7.90
CA ARG A 181 -21.79 34.46 -8.29
C ARG A 181 -20.96 33.53 -9.15
N GLY A 182 -20.45 34.02 -10.29
CA GLY A 182 -19.68 33.20 -11.23
C GLY A 182 -18.45 32.57 -10.60
N ALA A 183 -17.74 33.31 -9.74
CA ALA A 183 -16.56 32.79 -9.05
C ALA A 183 -16.90 31.72 -8.00
N VAL A 184 -17.90 31.96 -7.15
CA VAL A 184 -18.30 30.99 -6.10
C VAL A 184 -18.89 29.73 -6.74
N GLU A 185 -19.75 29.86 -7.75
CA GLU A 185 -20.31 28.72 -8.47
C GLU A 185 -19.22 27.92 -9.18
N TYR A 186 -18.24 28.59 -9.82
CA TYR A 186 -17.11 27.92 -10.45
C TYR A 186 -16.24 27.17 -9.43
N ILE A 187 -15.96 27.76 -8.26
CA ILE A 187 -15.25 27.07 -7.16
C ILE A 187 -16.03 25.84 -6.71
N CYS A 188 -17.35 25.94 -6.55
CA CYS A 188 -18.20 24.82 -6.14
C CYS A 188 -18.22 23.70 -7.18
N GLY A 189 -18.30 24.04 -8.47
CA GLY A 189 -18.21 23.07 -9.56
C GLY A 189 -16.88 22.32 -9.56
N ARG A 190 -15.76 23.06 -9.42
CA ARG A 190 -14.43 22.44 -9.32
C ARG A 190 -14.24 21.61 -8.06
N LEU A 191 -14.91 21.97 -6.96
CA LEU A 191 -14.89 21.21 -5.72
C LEU A 191 -15.68 19.89 -5.85
N ALA A 192 -16.80 19.89 -6.59
CA ALA A 192 -17.60 18.69 -6.85
C ALA A 192 -16.82 17.63 -7.63
N ASP A 193 -15.96 18.04 -8.57
CA ASP A 193 -15.14 17.13 -9.38
C ASP A 193 -13.83 16.69 -8.70
N ALA A 194 -13.47 17.28 -7.55
CA ALA A 194 -12.16 17.09 -6.94
C ALA A 194 -12.14 15.94 -5.91
N VAL A 195 -11.04 15.18 -5.90
CA VAL A 195 -10.79 14.09 -4.93
C VAL A 195 -10.62 14.63 -3.49
N SER A 196 -10.21 15.89 -3.33
CA SER A 196 -10.11 16.55 -2.03
C SER A 196 -10.14 18.08 -2.15
N ARG A 197 -10.49 18.76 -1.04
CA ARG A 197 -10.47 20.22 -0.92
C ARG A 197 -9.10 20.84 -1.24
N ALA A 198 -8.02 20.22 -0.75
CA ALA A 198 -6.65 20.69 -1.02
C ALA A 198 -6.30 20.56 -2.51
N SER A 199 -6.71 19.46 -3.14
CA SER A 199 -6.55 19.27 -4.59
C SER A 199 -7.36 20.30 -5.40
N ALA A 200 -8.58 20.62 -4.98
CA ALA A 200 -9.40 21.65 -5.61
C ALA A 200 -8.71 23.02 -5.53
N TYR A 201 -8.22 23.40 -4.34
CA TYR A 201 -7.49 24.66 -4.14
C TYR A 201 -6.26 24.77 -5.04
N GLU A 202 -5.41 23.74 -5.10
CA GLU A 202 -4.21 23.75 -5.96
C GLU A 202 -4.56 23.83 -7.45
N SER A 203 -5.63 23.16 -7.88
CA SER A 203 -6.10 23.27 -9.27
C SER A 203 -6.62 24.67 -9.58
N LEU A 204 -7.50 25.23 -8.74
CA LEU A 204 -8.11 26.55 -8.91
C LEU A 204 -7.07 27.67 -8.89
N ARG A 205 -6.06 27.56 -8.03
CA ARG A 205 -4.96 28.53 -7.95
C ARG A 205 -4.12 28.57 -9.22
N ARG A 206 -4.01 27.45 -9.94
CA ARG A 206 -3.22 27.32 -11.19
C ARG A 206 -4.02 27.60 -12.46
N ASP A 207 -5.34 27.67 -12.37
CA ASP A 207 -6.22 27.89 -13.52
C ASP A 207 -6.24 29.37 -13.93
N TYR A 208 -5.33 29.74 -14.83
CA TYR A 208 -5.24 31.09 -15.36
C TYR A 208 -6.41 31.44 -16.28
N GLU A 209 -6.85 30.48 -17.10
CA GLU A 209 -7.89 30.67 -18.12
C GLU A 209 -9.24 30.99 -17.47
N ALA A 210 -9.63 30.21 -16.46
CA ALA A 210 -10.88 30.44 -15.74
C ALA A 210 -10.90 31.82 -15.04
N ARG A 211 -9.76 32.22 -14.47
CA ARG A 211 -9.61 33.53 -13.83
C ARG A 211 -9.71 34.68 -14.85
N ALA A 212 -9.15 34.50 -16.04
CA ALA A 212 -9.26 35.48 -17.13
C ALA A 212 -10.71 35.61 -17.61
N LEU A 213 -11.43 34.49 -17.74
CA LEU A 213 -12.85 34.48 -18.13
C LEU A 213 -13.75 35.21 -17.10
N LEU A 214 -13.47 35.04 -15.80
CA LEU A 214 -14.20 35.71 -14.72
C LEU A 214 -13.82 37.18 -14.53
N ASP A 215 -12.76 37.66 -15.21
CA ASP A 215 -12.22 39.01 -15.10
C ASP A 215 -11.85 39.38 -13.64
N ILE A 216 -11.12 38.48 -12.96
CA ILE A 216 -10.70 38.64 -11.57
C ILE A 216 -9.17 38.75 -11.47
N PRO A 217 -8.61 39.77 -10.80
CA PRO A 217 -7.18 39.88 -10.59
C PRO A 217 -6.67 38.77 -9.66
N GLN A 218 -5.43 38.30 -9.88
CA GLN A 218 -4.86 37.16 -9.16
C GLN A 218 -4.94 37.29 -7.63
N ARG A 219 -4.72 38.50 -7.10
CA ARG A 219 -4.76 38.75 -5.64
C ARG A 219 -6.16 38.52 -5.07
N ALA A 220 -7.19 39.05 -5.75
CA ALA A 220 -8.59 38.85 -5.40
C ALA A 220 -9.02 37.39 -5.50
N TRP A 221 -8.55 36.69 -6.55
CA TRP A 221 -8.83 35.27 -6.74
C TRP A 221 -8.26 34.41 -5.61
N ILE A 222 -6.99 34.59 -5.24
CA ILE A 222 -6.37 33.82 -4.15
C ILE A 222 -7.04 34.14 -2.81
N ALA A 223 -7.35 35.41 -2.54
CA ALA A 223 -8.07 35.81 -1.32
C ALA A 223 -9.44 35.13 -1.24
N MET A 224 -10.22 35.17 -2.32
CA MET A 224 -11.51 34.48 -2.41
C MET A 224 -11.35 32.96 -2.21
N LEU A 225 -10.37 32.31 -2.84
CA LEU A 225 -10.14 30.87 -2.63
C LEU A 225 -9.84 30.52 -1.17
N ARG A 226 -9.03 31.34 -0.48
CA ARG A 226 -8.73 31.14 0.94
C ARG A 226 -9.95 31.38 1.82
N ALA A 227 -10.75 32.41 1.53
CA ALA A 227 -11.98 32.68 2.26
C ALA A 227 -13.00 31.54 2.07
N VAL A 228 -13.20 31.12 0.82
CA VAL A 228 -14.20 30.11 0.43
C VAL A 228 -13.85 28.72 0.96
N LEU A 229 -12.62 28.27 0.71
CA LEU A 229 -12.18 26.90 1.00
C LEU A 229 -11.43 26.77 2.34
N GLY A 230 -10.90 27.86 2.89
CA GLY A 230 -10.06 27.85 4.08
C GLY A 230 -8.62 27.45 3.79
N ILE A 231 -7.76 27.65 4.80
CA ILE A 231 -6.35 27.24 4.74
C ILE A 231 -6.25 25.73 5.02
N SER A 232 -5.72 24.98 4.07
CA SER A 232 -5.59 23.51 4.15
C SER A 232 -4.36 23.03 4.95
N ASP A 233 -3.99 23.75 6.01
CA ASP A 233 -2.90 23.35 6.90
C ASP A 233 -3.47 22.59 8.11
N HIS A 234 -2.89 21.42 8.40
CA HIS A 234 -3.28 20.52 9.49
C HIS A 234 -3.36 21.23 10.86
N MET A 235 -2.50 22.22 11.10
CA MET A 235 -2.50 23.00 12.35
C MET A 235 -3.68 23.97 12.47
N HIS A 236 -4.35 24.26 11.35
CA HIS A 236 -5.43 25.24 11.25
C HIS A 236 -6.81 24.60 11.03
N GLU A 237 -6.93 23.26 10.91
CA GLU A 237 -8.19 22.56 10.58
C GLU A 237 -9.34 22.84 11.57
N HIS A 238 -9.02 23.18 12.82
CA HIS A 238 -9.99 23.50 13.85
C HIS A 238 -10.18 25.01 14.11
N THR A 239 -9.49 25.86 13.35
CA THR A 239 -9.67 27.32 13.42
C THR A 239 -10.72 27.78 12.41
N THR A 240 -11.30 28.95 12.66
CA THR A 240 -12.24 29.61 11.72
C THR A 240 -11.61 29.83 10.34
N ALA A 241 -10.31 30.15 10.29
CA ALA A 241 -9.55 30.36 9.06
C ALA A 241 -9.26 29.06 8.28
N GLY A 242 -9.12 27.90 8.93
CA GLY A 242 -8.87 26.63 8.24
C GLY A 242 -10.12 25.93 7.71
N ARG A 243 -11.31 26.27 8.23
CA ARG A 243 -12.58 25.68 7.77
C ARG A 243 -13.08 26.29 6.46
N GLY A 244 -12.86 27.59 6.24
CA GLY A 244 -13.45 28.33 5.10
C GLY A 244 -14.95 28.57 5.28
N ILE A 245 -15.50 29.57 4.58
CA ILE A 245 -16.91 29.97 4.77
C ILE A 245 -17.89 28.88 4.35
N LEU A 246 -17.58 28.07 3.32
CA LEU A 246 -18.51 27.02 2.86
C LEU A 246 -18.73 25.97 3.94
N LEU A 247 -17.66 25.48 4.57
CA LEU A 247 -17.78 24.51 5.66
C LEU A 247 -18.47 25.14 6.88
N ARG A 248 -18.17 26.40 7.20
CA ARG A 248 -18.82 27.14 8.29
C ARG A 248 -20.34 27.24 8.09
N LEU A 249 -20.78 27.62 6.89
CA LEU A 249 -22.20 27.69 6.53
C LEU A 249 -22.87 26.31 6.57
N LEU A 250 -22.20 25.27 6.07
CA LEU A 250 -22.72 23.90 6.12
C LEU A 250 -22.83 23.36 7.55
N VAL A 251 -21.93 23.74 8.46
CA VAL A 251 -22.00 23.38 9.89
C VAL A 251 -23.07 24.21 10.65
N GLY A 252 -23.69 25.18 9.99
CA GLY A 252 -24.82 25.96 10.51
C GLY A 252 -24.47 27.35 11.04
N GLU A 253 -23.26 27.85 10.76
CA GLU A 253 -22.92 29.24 11.07
C GLU A 253 -23.72 30.19 10.16
N HIS A 254 -24.35 31.22 10.74
CA HIS A 254 -25.15 32.15 9.96
C HIS A 254 -24.30 33.22 9.25
N LEU A 255 -24.76 33.72 8.11
CA LEU A 255 -24.14 34.83 7.37
C LEU A 255 -23.81 36.04 8.26
N ARG A 256 -24.71 36.40 9.19
CA ARG A 256 -24.46 37.48 10.15
C ARG A 256 -23.20 37.25 11.00
N SER A 257 -22.89 36.02 11.37
CA SER A 257 -21.70 35.69 12.17
C SER A 257 -20.43 35.85 11.33
N LEU A 258 -20.48 35.45 10.05
CA LEU A 258 -19.38 35.67 9.10
C LEU A 258 -19.07 37.16 8.89
N LEU A 259 -20.10 38.01 8.88
CA LEU A 259 -19.94 39.46 8.77
C LEU A 259 -19.34 40.13 10.03
N HIS A 260 -19.30 39.44 11.18
CA HIS A 260 -18.63 39.92 12.39
C HIS A 260 -17.21 39.36 12.54
N ASP A 261 -16.74 38.57 11.57
CA ASP A 261 -15.36 38.07 11.53
C ASP A 261 -14.48 39.13 10.87
N ASP A 262 -13.91 40.03 11.69
CA ASP A 262 -13.16 41.21 11.22
C ASP A 262 -11.99 40.83 10.30
N ASP A 263 -11.30 39.72 10.56
CA ASP A 263 -10.18 39.25 9.75
C ASP A 263 -10.64 38.79 8.36
N LEU A 264 -11.75 38.03 8.31
CA LEU A 264 -12.37 37.60 7.06
C LEU A 264 -12.89 38.79 6.24
N VAL A 265 -13.58 39.72 6.90
CA VAL A 265 -14.15 40.91 6.27
C VAL A 265 -13.03 41.80 5.72
N ALA A 266 -11.98 42.06 6.51
CA ALA A 266 -10.83 42.85 6.08
C ALA A 266 -10.14 42.22 4.86
N ASP A 267 -9.90 40.90 4.87
CA ASP A 267 -9.24 40.23 3.74
C ASP A 267 -10.07 40.29 2.45
N ILE A 268 -11.40 40.17 2.54
CA ILE A 268 -12.28 40.27 1.36
C ILE A 268 -12.33 41.71 0.82
N VAL A 269 -12.45 42.70 1.71
CA VAL A 269 -12.54 44.12 1.33
C VAL A 269 -11.22 44.64 0.76
N ASP A 270 -10.08 44.28 1.37
CA ASP A 270 -8.74 44.67 0.90
C ASP A 270 -8.38 44.07 -0.46
N ASN A 271 -9.08 43.01 -0.86
CA ASN A 271 -8.86 42.30 -2.12
C ASN A 271 -10.02 42.43 -3.10
N LEU A 272 -10.82 43.50 -2.99
CA LEU A 272 -11.87 43.80 -3.97
C LEU A 272 -11.29 43.89 -5.40
N PRO A 273 -11.92 43.22 -6.40
CA PRO A 273 -11.53 43.34 -7.78
C PRO A 273 -11.89 44.74 -8.29
N ARG A 274 -10.93 45.66 -8.21
CA ARG A 274 -11.08 47.03 -8.74
C ARG A 274 -11.34 46.94 -10.23
N ALA A 275 -12.34 47.66 -10.72
CA ALA A 275 -12.53 47.84 -12.15
C ALA A 275 -11.24 48.47 -12.71
N HIS A 276 -10.68 47.84 -13.74
CA HIS A 276 -9.74 48.55 -14.60
C HIS A 276 -10.56 49.64 -15.29
N GLU A 277 -10.29 50.91 -14.95
CA GLU A 277 -10.59 52.04 -15.83
C GLU A 277 -9.78 51.94 -17.13
#